data_AF-A0A832RVB2-F1
#
_entry.id   AF-A0A832RVB2-F1
#
_cell.length_a   1.000
_cell.length_b   1.000
_cell.length_c   1.000
_cell.angle_alpha   90.00
_cell.angle_beta   90.00
_cell.angle_gamma   90.00
#
_symmetry.space_group_name_H-M   'P 1'
#
loop_
_entity.id
_entity.type
_entity.pdbx_description
1 polymer ?
#
loop_
_entity_poly.entity_id
_entity_poly.type
_entity_poly.pdbx_seq_one_letter_code
_entity_poly.pdbx_strand_id
1 'polypeptide(L)'
;MKKRILLFFVFLGAFTAAFSIGAQMQVPEEEAKMFLDEFNKLLDSLKGENFGLEIFIHNTEIALAMFIPGFGIVWGLFSAISTGYAFAALNTTKPILMN
;
A
#
# COMPACT_ATOMS: atom_id res chain seq x y z
N MET A 1 26.68 2.13 13.61
CA MET A 1 25.46 1.35 13.95
C MET A 1 24.35 2.21 14.57
N LYS A 2 24.60 2.95 15.67
CA LYS A 2 23.59 3.80 16.36
C LYS A 2 22.79 4.76 15.44
N LYS A 3 23.47 5.47 14.52
CA LYS A 3 22.81 6.38 13.55
C LYS A 3 21.84 5.67 12.59
N ARG A 4 22.19 4.46 12.13
CA ARG A 4 21.34 3.67 11.21
C ARG A 4 20.08 3.17 11.92
N ILE A 5 20.21 2.77 13.19
CA ILE A 5 19.08 2.37 14.03
C ILE A 5 18.15 3.56 14.30
N LEU A 6 18.71 4.73 14.63
CA LEU A 6 17.93 5.95 14.80
C LEU A 6 17.15 6.30 13.53
N LEU A 7 17.83 6.32 12.38
CA LEU A 7 17.20 6.58 11.08
C LEU A 7 16.11 5.56 10.75
N PHE A 8 16.34 4.28 11.05
CA PHE A 8 15.33 3.24 10.89
C PHE A 8 14.05 3.59 11.66
N PHE A 9 14.15 3.96 12.94
CA PHE A 9 12.97 4.32 13.73
C PHE A 9 12.32 5.63 13.28
N VAL A 10 13.09 6.60 12.79
CA VAL A 10 12.54 7.82 12.19
C VAL A 10 11.70 7.49 10.97
N PHE A 11 12.22 6.68 10.04
CA PHE A 11 11.48 6.28 8.84
C PHE A 11 10.32 5.35 9.16
N LEU A 12 10.47 4.46 10.14
CA LEU A 12 9.36 3.63 10.63
C LEU A 12 8.23 4.51 11.17
N GLY A 13 8.54 5.49 12.01
CA GLY A 13 7.55 6.42 12.54
C GLY A 13 6.86 7.22 11.44
N ALA A 14 7.62 7.71 10.46
CA ALA A 14 7.07 8.43 9.31
C ALA A 14 6.15 7.53 8.46
N PHE A 15 6.58 6.30 8.18
CA PHE A 15 5.79 5.31 7.43
C PHE A 15 4.49 4.95 8.17
N THR A 16 4.58 4.66 9.46
CA THR A 16 3.40 4.33 10.29
C THR A 16 2.42 5.51 10.36
N ALA A 17 2.91 6.74 10.51
CA ALA A 17 2.05 7.93 10.51
C ALA A 17 1.34 8.11 9.16
N ALA A 18 2.08 7.99 8.06
CA ALA A 18 1.56 8.07 6.70
C ALA A 18 0.49 7.00 6.42
N PHE A 19 0.76 5.74 6.77
CA PHE A 19 -0.21 4.66 6.67
C PHE A 19 -1.46 4.93 7.50
N SER A 20 -1.30 5.35 8.75
CA SER A 20 -2.40 5.62 9.67
C SER A 20 -3.30 6.74 9.17
N ILE A 21 -2.72 7.80 8.60
CA ILE A 21 -3.48 8.87 7.95
C ILE A 21 -4.34 8.29 6.83
N GLY A 22 -3.74 7.54 5.90
CA GLY A 22 -4.47 6.91 4.79
C GLY A 22 -5.60 5.99 5.26
N ALA A 23 -5.34 5.16 6.27
CA ALA A 23 -6.29 4.19 6.81
C ALA A 23 -7.50 4.82 7.53
N GLN A 24 -7.37 6.07 7.98
CA GLN A 24 -8.44 6.81 8.65
C GLN A 24 -9.16 7.79 7.72
N MET A 25 -8.75 7.89 6.44
CA MET A 25 -9.45 8.73 5.48
C MET A 25 -10.86 8.22 5.25
N GLN A 26 -11.82 9.14 5.19
CA GLN A 26 -13.18 8.80 4.81
C GLN A 26 -13.24 8.70 3.28
N VAL A 27 -13.43 7.47 2.79
CA VAL A 27 -13.52 7.20 1.34
C VAL A 27 -14.99 7.11 0.94
N PRO A 28 -15.49 7.96 0.03
CA PRO A 28 -16.85 7.87 -0.50
C PRO A 28 -17.14 6.51 -1.13
N GLU A 29 -18.39 6.04 -1.05
CA GLU A 29 -18.77 4.71 -1.56
C GLU A 29 -18.49 4.54 -3.06
N GLU A 30 -18.69 5.59 -3.86
CA GLU A 30 -18.40 5.59 -5.30
C GLU A 30 -16.90 5.38 -5.58
N GLU A 31 -16.04 6.15 -4.91
CA GLU A 31 -14.58 6.03 -5.02
C GLU A 31 -14.09 4.67 -4.52
N ALA A 32 -14.69 4.17 -3.43
CA ALA A 32 -14.35 2.89 -2.85
C ALA A 32 -14.71 1.73 -3.80
N LYS A 33 -15.86 1.82 -4.48
CA LYS A 33 -16.26 0.86 -5.53
C LYS A 33 -15.36 0.92 -6.74
N MET A 34 -14.97 2.12 -7.17
CA MET A 34 -14.02 2.31 -8.28
C MET A 34 -12.67 1.68 -7.95
N PHE A 35 -12.15 1.92 -6.74
CA PHE A 35 -10.93 1.28 -6.26
C PHE A 35 -11.07 -0.25 -6.25
N LEU A 36 -12.18 -0.78 -5.74
CA LEU A 36 -12.41 -2.23 -5.67
C LEU A 36 -12.49 -2.88 -7.06
N ASP A 37 -13.12 -2.21 -8.04
CA ASP A 37 -13.16 -2.67 -9.43
C ASP A 37 -11.76 -2.75 -10.04
N GLU A 38 -10.96 -1.70 -9.88
CA GLU A 38 -9.58 -1.67 -10.37
C GLU A 38 -8.69 -2.71 -9.67
N PHE A 39 -8.85 -2.86 -8.36
CA PHE A 39 -8.16 -3.89 -7.59
C PHE A 39 -8.51 -5.30 -8.07
N ASN A 40 -9.78 -5.60 -8.34
CA ASN A 40 -10.19 -6.90 -8.86
C ASN A 40 -9.67 -7.14 -10.28
N LYS A 41 -9.67 -6.12 -11.16
CA LYS A 41 -9.07 -6.22 -12.50
C LYS A 41 -7.58 -6.54 -12.42
N LEU A 42 -6.85 -5.88 -11.52
CA LEU A 42 -5.44 -6.17 -11.30
C LEU A 42 -5.24 -7.59 -10.78
N LEU A 43 -6.04 -8.03 -9.80
CA LEU A 43 -6.01 -9.42 -9.33
C LEU A 43 -6.29 -10.42 -10.45
N ASP A 44 -7.31 -10.19 -11.26
CA ASP A 44 -7.67 -11.08 -12.37
C ASP A 44 -6.56 -11.13 -13.44
N SER A 45 -5.85 -10.02 -13.66
CA SER A 45 -4.69 -9.99 -14.55
C SER A 45 -3.48 -10.79 -14.02
N LEU A 46 -3.39 -10.98 -12.70
CA LEU A 46 -2.33 -11.73 -12.03
C LEU A 46 -2.72 -13.19 -11.72
N LYS A 47 -3.99 -13.58 -11.90
CA LYS A 47 -4.51 -14.96 -11.71
C LYS A 47 -4.19 -15.87 -12.90
N GLY A 48 -2.95 -15.83 -13.40
CA GLY A 48 -2.46 -16.80 -14.38
C GLY A 48 -2.22 -18.19 -13.77
N GLU A 49 -1.53 -19.06 -14.51
CA GLU A 49 -1.23 -20.43 -14.06
C GLU A 49 -0.43 -20.48 -12.75
N ASN A 50 0.32 -19.41 -12.44
CA ASN A 50 1.13 -19.31 -11.24
C ASN A 50 0.87 -18.01 -10.46
N PHE A 51 -0.39 -17.82 -10.01
CA PHE A 51 -0.86 -16.65 -9.24
C PHE A 51 0.14 -16.10 -8.20
N GLY A 52 0.76 -16.98 -7.42
CA GLY A 52 1.72 -16.57 -6.39
C GLY A 52 3.02 -15.97 -6.94
N LEU A 53 3.54 -16.51 -8.05
CA LEU A 53 4.76 -16.01 -8.69
C LEU A 53 4.50 -14.67 -9.39
N GLU A 54 3.35 -14.54 -10.05
CA GLU A 54 2.95 -13.32 -10.77
C GLU A 54 2.79 -12.14 -9.80
N ILE A 55 2.13 -12.33 -8.65
CA ILE A 55 2.07 -11.31 -7.58
C ILE A 55 3.47 -10.96 -7.08
N PHE A 56 4.32 -11.95 -6.87
CA PHE A 56 5.68 -11.72 -6.36
C PHE A 56 6.51 -10.86 -7.34
N ILE A 57 6.47 -11.17 -8.63
CA ILE A 57 7.19 -10.41 -9.66
C ILE A 57 6.62 -8.99 -9.76
N HIS A 58 5.29 -8.84 -9.83
CA HIS A 58 4.64 -7.53 -9.87
C HIS A 58 5.04 -6.63 -8.70
N ASN A 59 5.01 -7.17 -7.47
CA ASN A 59 5.43 -6.42 -6.28
C ASN A 59 6.93 -6.14 -6.28
N THR A 60 7.75 -7.05 -6.78
CA THR A 60 9.20 -6.85 -6.90
C THR A 60 9.51 -5.68 -7.82
N GLU A 61 8.85 -5.59 -8.98
CA GLU A 61 9.01 -4.49 -9.94
C GLU A 61 8.70 -3.12 -9.30
N ILE A 62 7.57 -3.03 -8.57
CA ILE A 62 7.18 -1.81 -7.85
C ILE A 62 8.16 -1.48 -6.71
N ALA A 63 8.65 -2.50 -6.00
CA ALA A 63 9.57 -2.34 -4.88
C ALA A 63 10.96 -1.85 -5.31
N LEU A 64 11.41 -2.15 -6.53
CA LEU A 64 12.71 -1.67 -7.04
C LEU A 64 12.84 -0.14 -6.97
N ALA A 65 11.73 0.58 -7.17
CA ALA A 65 11.71 2.04 -7.08
C ALA A 65 12.04 2.54 -5.65
N MET A 66 11.74 1.76 -4.60
CA MET A 66 12.08 2.08 -3.20
C MET A 66 13.59 2.06 -2.93
N PHE A 67 14.38 1.39 -3.77
CA PHE A 67 15.83 1.29 -3.58
C PHE A 67 16.62 2.45 -4.21
N ILE A 68 15.95 3.33 -4.96
CA ILE A 68 16.58 4.52 -5.56
C ILE A 68 16.88 5.53 -4.42
N PRO A 69 18.14 5.89 -4.17
CA PRO A 69 18.49 6.82 -3.09
C PRO A 69 17.75 8.16 -3.21
N GLY A 70 17.19 8.65 -2.11
CA GLY A 70 16.37 9.87 -2.07
C GLY A 70 14.93 9.65 -2.55
N PHE A 71 14.75 9.11 -3.76
CA PHE A 71 13.42 8.82 -4.31
C PHE A 71 12.64 7.80 -3.46
N GLY A 72 13.33 6.78 -2.95
CA GLY A 72 12.72 5.73 -2.12
C GLY A 72 12.05 6.24 -0.85
N ILE A 73 12.46 7.40 -0.32
CA ILE A 73 11.79 8.04 0.83
C ILE A 73 10.40 8.54 0.42
N VAL A 74 10.32 9.25 -0.71
CA VAL A 74 9.04 9.76 -1.24
C VAL A 74 8.16 8.60 -1.67
N TRP A 75 8.71 7.63 -2.39
CA TRP A 75 7.97 6.45 -2.84
C TRP A 75 7.47 5.60 -1.66
N GLY A 76 8.28 5.44 -0.62
CA GLY A 76 7.89 4.74 0.60
C GLY A 76 6.74 5.42 1.34
N LEU A 77 6.76 6.75 1.47
CA LEU A 77 5.67 7.51 2.07
C LEU A 77 4.40 7.49 1.22
N PHE A 78 4.53 7.64 -0.10
CA PHE A 78 3.42 7.51 -1.04
C PHE A 78 2.77 6.13 -0.92
N SER A 79 3.59 5.07 -0.97
CA SER A 79 3.13 3.69 -0.78
C SER A 79 2.40 3.53 0.55
N ALA A 80 2.92 4.10 1.66
CA ALA A 80 2.27 4.00 2.96
C ALA A 80 0.87 4.63 2.97
N ILE A 81 0.73 5.86 2.48
CA ILE A 81 -0.57 6.57 2.43
C ILE A 81 -1.53 5.83 1.50
N SER A 82 -1.09 5.45 0.29
CA SER A 82 -1.92 4.74 -0.68
C SER A 82 -2.38 3.38 -0.17
N THR A 83 -1.52 2.64 0.55
CA THR A 83 -1.92 1.40 1.20
C THR A 83 -2.94 1.66 2.30
N GLY A 84 -2.73 2.66 3.16
CA GLY A 84 -3.74 3.05 4.15
C GLY A 84 -5.09 3.38 3.51
N TYR A 85 -5.08 4.21 2.46
CA TYR A 85 -6.28 4.57 1.70
C TYR A 85 -6.99 3.36 1.10
N ALA A 86 -6.23 2.39 0.56
CA ALA A 86 -6.79 1.13 0.09
C ALA A 86 -7.51 0.35 1.20
N PHE A 87 -6.95 0.30 2.42
CA PHE A 87 -7.65 -0.29 3.57
C PHE A 87 -8.92 0.46 3.93
N ALA A 88 -8.90 1.80 3.89
CA ALA A 88 -10.10 2.60 4.13
C ALA A 88 -11.19 2.35 3.07
N ALA A 89 -10.83 2.30 1.78
CA ALA A 89 -11.73 1.99 0.68
C ALA A 89 -12.32 0.57 0.78
N LEU A 90 -11.50 -0.41 1.14
CA LEU A 90 -11.96 -1.77 1.40
C LEU A 90 -12.97 -1.77 2.56
N ASN A 91 -12.69 -1.09 3.67
CA ASN A 91 -13.60 -1.01 4.80
C ASN A 91 -14.94 -0.33 4.45
N THR A 92 -14.95 0.64 3.53
CA THR A 92 -16.19 1.25 3.00
C THR A 92 -17.04 0.26 2.20
N THR A 93 -16.44 -0.59 1.36
CA THR A 93 -17.19 -1.50 0.45
C THR A 93 -17.49 -2.87 1.04
N LYS A 94 -16.58 -3.38 1.88
CA LYS A 94 -16.69 -4.62 2.63
C LYS A 94 -16.14 -4.32 4.01
N PRO A 95 -16.97 -4.08 5.03
CA PRO A 95 -16.47 -3.84 6.37
C PRO A 95 -15.75 -5.10 6.87
N ILE A 96 -14.44 -5.22 6.62
CA ILE A 96 -13.60 -6.34 7.08
C ILE A 96 -13.52 -6.31 8.62
N LEU A 97 -13.86 -5.17 9.24
CA LEU A 97 -13.79 -4.91 10.67
C LEU A 97 -15.15 -4.95 11.40
N MET A 98 -16.25 -5.34 10.73
CA MET A 98 -17.52 -5.64 11.41
C MET A 98 -17.66 -7.15 11.61
N ASN A 99 -16.78 -7.73 12.43
CA ASN A 99 -16.99 -8.92 13.27
C ASN A 99 -15.77 -9.15 14.17
#